data_AF-A0A959EUJ0-F1
#
_entry.id   AF-A0A959EUJ0-F1
#
_cell.length_a   1.000
_cell.length_b   1.000
_cell.length_c   1.000
_cell.angle_alpha   90.00
_cell.angle_beta   90.00
_cell.angle_gamma   90.00
#
_symmetry.space_group_name_H-M   'P 1'
#
loop_
_entity.id
_entity.type
_entity.pdbx_description
1 polymer ?
#
loop_
_entity_poly.entity_id
_entity_poly.type
_entity_poly.pdbx_seq_one_letter_code
_entity_poly.pdbx_strand_id
1 'polypeptide(L)'
;GYLAQLFRRNPAFRPVCLLPEKNRTLDDALVQEGLPSLGIQSASLARPSLQILKLVTAFLWDPVDPYKVLEFVSLPVKPLADDLATLLAGQMARTPGIRSEEWTRNVFRYFDQLNERAAYDRSVDPRAVRDQYEFWFERQRYPVDQTVPKEEVSRIFRYLQRWAVQAYDEDNSRGASLLVLSEQAKRIGEILETLPEPELTQLELERIVRTIYEPSPVVFQEAELGHLSYVYHPGGLTRSVDRLLWWNFVQNEPVYFFSRWYRQELDRLQQADACPDPPQLANDRLQWYRALPFLLAREQVVLVIPEQLYGENTNPHPLFGDLEAAFSNPEEITLDLEQASKDGPLARLFQYPPRKELPFVRLG
;
A
#
# COMPACT_ATOMS: atom_id res chain seq x y z
N GLY A 1 -13.54 -11.62 -10.31
CA GLY A 1 -14.56 -11.00 -9.41
C GLY A 1 -15.87 -10.75 -10.16
N TYR A 2 -17.01 -10.57 -9.47
CA TYR A 2 -18.34 -10.51 -10.10
C TYR A 2 -18.45 -9.42 -11.18
N LEU A 3 -18.06 -8.18 -10.86
CA LEU A 3 -18.12 -7.06 -11.82
C LEU A 3 -17.23 -7.28 -13.05
N ALA A 4 -16.04 -7.85 -12.88
CA ALA A 4 -15.16 -8.18 -14.01
C ALA A 4 -15.79 -9.23 -14.94
N GLN A 5 -16.46 -10.25 -14.38
CA GLN A 5 -17.23 -11.23 -15.17
C GLN A 5 -18.42 -10.58 -15.87
N LEU A 6 -19.08 -9.60 -15.24
CA LEU A 6 -20.15 -8.81 -15.84
C LEU A 6 -19.63 -8.08 -17.09
N PHE A 7 -18.49 -7.39 -17.01
CA PHE A 7 -17.88 -6.72 -18.16
C PHE A 7 -17.53 -7.71 -19.28
N ARG A 8 -16.94 -8.86 -18.93
CA ARG A 8 -16.57 -9.89 -19.92
C ARG A 8 -17.78 -10.43 -20.69
N ARG A 9 -18.92 -10.59 -20.01
CA ARG A 9 -20.17 -11.10 -20.61
C ARG A 9 -20.94 -10.02 -21.37
N ASN A 10 -20.64 -8.74 -21.13
CA ASN A 10 -21.34 -7.61 -21.72
C ASN A 10 -20.34 -6.68 -22.43
N PRO A 11 -19.68 -7.11 -23.52
CA PRO A 11 -18.60 -6.35 -24.16
C PRO A 11 -19.04 -4.97 -24.71
N ALA A 12 -20.33 -4.79 -24.99
CA ALA A 12 -20.92 -3.51 -25.39
C ALA A 12 -21.09 -2.53 -24.20
N PHE A 13 -21.06 -3.03 -22.97
CA PHE A 13 -21.12 -2.20 -21.77
C PHE A 13 -19.71 -1.71 -21.41
N ARG A 14 -19.38 -0.50 -21.88
CA ARG A 14 -18.09 0.16 -21.64
C ARG A 14 -18.29 1.51 -20.95
N PRO A 15 -18.66 1.52 -19.65
CA PRO A 15 -18.85 2.77 -18.92
C PRO A 15 -17.52 3.49 -18.68
N VAL A 16 -17.59 4.78 -18.34
CA VAL A 16 -16.52 5.47 -17.65
C VAL A 16 -16.59 5.09 -16.17
N CYS A 17 -15.48 4.65 -15.58
CA CYS A 17 -15.41 4.24 -14.19
C CYS A 17 -14.95 5.40 -13.29
N LEU A 18 -15.75 5.79 -12.31
CA LEU A 18 -15.31 6.63 -11.19
C LEU A 18 -14.78 5.71 -10.09
N LEU A 19 -13.48 5.81 -9.81
CA LEU A 19 -12.75 4.95 -8.87
C LEU A 19 -12.15 5.82 -7.75
N PRO A 20 -12.90 6.16 -6.69
CA PRO A 20 -12.46 7.11 -5.66
C PRO A 20 -11.17 6.70 -4.95
N GLU A 21 -10.92 5.40 -4.86
CA GLU A 21 -9.75 4.83 -4.21
C GLU A 21 -8.74 4.32 -5.22
N LYS A 22 -7.45 4.64 -4.99
CA LYS A 22 -6.32 4.11 -5.75
C LYS A 22 -5.96 2.69 -5.27
N ASN A 23 -6.91 1.77 -5.38
CA ASN A 23 -6.73 0.35 -5.10
C ASN A 23 -6.81 -0.48 -6.38
N ARG A 24 -6.12 -1.61 -6.42
CA ARG A 24 -6.04 -2.48 -7.61
C ARG A 24 -7.08 -3.58 -7.63
N THR A 25 -7.98 -3.65 -6.65
CA THR A 25 -8.96 -4.73 -6.51
C THR A 25 -9.80 -4.94 -7.78
N LEU A 26 -10.29 -3.86 -8.38
CA LEU A 26 -11.05 -3.95 -9.62
C LEU A 26 -10.16 -4.31 -10.82
N ASP A 27 -8.99 -3.67 -10.94
CA ASP A 27 -8.03 -3.90 -12.03
C ASP A 27 -7.51 -5.35 -12.05
N ASP A 28 -7.08 -5.87 -10.90
CA ASP A 28 -6.65 -7.27 -10.74
C ASP A 28 -7.79 -8.23 -11.09
N ALA A 29 -9.03 -7.91 -10.72
CA ALA A 29 -10.19 -8.72 -11.09
C ALA A 29 -10.48 -8.69 -12.60
N LEU A 30 -10.28 -7.56 -13.27
CA LEU A 30 -10.40 -7.43 -14.73
C LEU A 30 -9.35 -8.31 -15.43
N VAL A 31 -8.09 -8.18 -15.02
CA VAL A 31 -6.97 -8.96 -15.57
C VAL A 31 -7.18 -10.46 -15.38
N GLN A 32 -7.61 -10.90 -14.19
CA GLN A 32 -7.93 -12.31 -13.93
C GLN A 32 -9.04 -12.87 -14.82
N GLU A 33 -9.97 -12.02 -15.27
CA GLU A 33 -11.03 -12.42 -16.20
C GLU A 33 -10.64 -12.28 -17.68
N GLY A 34 -9.38 -11.91 -17.96
CA GLY A 34 -8.83 -11.73 -19.31
C GLY A 34 -9.20 -10.39 -19.96
N LEU A 35 -9.57 -9.38 -19.17
CA LEU A 35 -9.84 -8.03 -19.65
C LEU A 35 -8.59 -7.15 -19.54
N PRO A 36 -8.43 -6.13 -20.40
CA PRO A 36 -7.23 -5.28 -20.40
C PRO A 36 -7.05 -4.53 -19.08
N SER A 37 -5.82 -4.49 -18.57
CA SER A 37 -5.50 -3.74 -17.35
C SER A 37 -5.74 -2.24 -17.52
N LEU A 38 -6.33 -1.63 -16.48
CA LEU A 38 -6.52 -0.19 -16.35
C LEU A 38 -5.21 0.54 -16.03
N GLY A 39 -4.18 -0.17 -15.56
CA GLY A 39 -2.92 0.42 -15.09
C GLY A 39 -3.08 1.22 -13.80
N ILE A 40 -3.94 0.79 -12.89
CA ILE A 40 -4.20 1.54 -11.64
C ILE A 40 -2.98 1.48 -10.73
N GLN A 41 -2.55 2.65 -10.26
CA GLN A 41 -1.50 2.76 -9.26
C GLN A 41 -2.00 2.26 -7.90
N SER A 42 -1.25 1.35 -7.27
CA SER A 42 -1.54 0.96 -5.88
C SER A 42 -0.84 1.89 -4.91
N ALA A 43 -1.63 2.49 -4.01
CA ALA A 43 -1.16 3.26 -2.87
C ALA A 43 -1.38 2.51 -1.54
N SER A 44 -1.26 1.17 -1.52
CA SER A 44 -1.48 0.40 -0.28
C SER A 44 -0.51 0.79 0.85
N LEU A 45 -1.07 1.05 2.03
CA LEU A 45 -0.38 1.30 3.31
C LEU A 45 0.12 0.01 3.99
N ALA A 46 -0.51 -1.13 3.68
CA ALA A 46 -0.18 -2.43 4.25
C ALA A 46 0.85 -3.14 3.37
N ARG A 47 2.10 -2.67 3.40
CA ARG A 47 3.22 -3.32 2.69
C ARG A 47 4.18 -3.93 3.72
N PRO A 48 4.11 -5.25 3.96
CA PRO A 48 5.03 -5.93 4.88
C PRO A 48 6.51 -5.67 4.54
N SER A 49 6.85 -5.50 3.26
CA SER A 49 8.21 -5.17 2.84
C SER A 49 8.69 -3.79 3.29
N LEU A 50 7.80 -2.80 3.48
CA LEU A 50 8.19 -1.46 3.95
C LEU A 50 8.40 -1.39 5.46
N GLN A 51 7.87 -2.35 6.23
CA GLN A 51 8.10 -2.47 7.67
C GLN A 51 9.60 -2.53 7.99
N ILE A 52 10.38 -3.13 7.09
CA ILE A 52 11.82 -3.24 7.22
C ILE A 52 12.52 -1.88 7.32
N LEU A 53 12.00 -0.82 6.67
CA LEU A 53 12.58 0.53 6.73
C LEU A 53 12.62 1.07 8.16
N LYS A 54 11.63 0.69 8.98
CA LYS A 54 11.55 1.07 10.40
C LYS A 54 12.45 0.20 11.27
N LEU A 55 12.59 -1.08 10.92
CA LEU A 55 13.32 -2.05 11.74
C LEU A 55 14.83 -1.95 11.56
N VAL A 56 15.32 -1.65 10.36
CA VAL A 56 16.77 -1.58 10.08
C VAL A 56 17.48 -0.51 10.91
N THR A 57 16.78 0.57 11.30
CA THR A 57 17.36 1.62 12.14
C THR A 57 17.56 1.18 13.59
N ALA A 58 16.85 0.15 14.07
CA ALA A 58 17.02 -0.38 15.42
C ALA A 58 18.45 -0.88 15.68
N PHE A 59 19.12 -1.35 14.63
CA PHE A 59 20.50 -1.85 14.70
C PHE A 59 21.55 -0.73 14.91
N LEU A 60 21.17 0.56 14.87
CA LEU A 60 22.07 1.69 15.14
C LEU A 60 22.29 1.94 16.63
N TRP A 61 21.35 1.53 17.47
CA TRP A 61 21.25 2.06 18.82
C TRP A 61 21.75 1.07 19.87
N ASP A 62 22.31 1.60 20.94
CA ASP A 62 22.69 0.90 22.16
C ASP A 62 21.92 1.50 23.36
N PRO A 63 21.20 0.68 24.16
CA PRO A 63 21.00 -0.75 23.97
C PRO A 63 20.14 -1.06 22.74
N VAL A 64 20.39 -2.22 22.14
CA VAL A 64 19.54 -2.74 21.07
C VAL A 64 18.17 -3.10 21.61
N ASP A 65 17.12 -2.75 20.88
CA ASP A 65 15.75 -3.19 21.15
C ASP A 65 15.56 -4.65 20.70
N PRO A 66 15.48 -5.63 21.63
CA PRO A 66 15.39 -7.04 21.27
C PRO A 66 14.08 -7.40 20.56
N TYR A 67 13.01 -6.63 20.78
CA TYR A 67 11.73 -6.87 20.11
C TYR A 67 11.79 -6.47 18.64
N LYS A 68 12.38 -5.31 18.33
CA LYS A 68 12.61 -4.88 16.94
C LYS A 68 13.55 -5.82 16.19
N VAL A 69 14.56 -6.37 16.87
CA VAL A 69 15.46 -7.37 16.25
C VAL A 69 14.72 -8.68 15.99
N LEU A 70 13.93 -9.17 16.95
CA LEU A 70 13.11 -10.38 16.76
C LEU A 70 12.12 -10.19 15.59
N GLU A 71 11.48 -9.03 15.52
CA GLU A 71 10.57 -8.66 14.43
C GLU A 71 11.28 -8.68 13.08
N PHE A 72 12.49 -8.10 12.99
CA PHE A 72 13.30 -8.10 11.77
C PHE A 72 13.66 -9.51 11.30
N VAL A 73 14.17 -10.38 12.18
CA VAL A 73 14.56 -11.74 11.81
C VAL A 73 13.35 -12.64 11.51
N SER A 74 12.15 -12.24 11.96
CA SER A 74 10.89 -12.95 11.70
C SER A 74 10.20 -12.51 10.40
N LEU A 75 10.71 -11.48 9.72
CA LEU A 75 10.11 -11.02 8.47
C LEU A 75 10.16 -12.12 7.38
N PRO A 76 9.08 -12.32 6.60
CA PRO A 76 9.10 -13.24 5.46
C PRO A 76 10.13 -12.87 4.40
N VAL A 77 10.42 -11.58 4.25
CA VAL A 77 11.35 -11.02 3.26
C VAL A 77 12.31 -10.08 3.99
N LYS A 78 13.60 -10.43 4.03
CA LYS A 78 14.63 -9.75 4.83
C LYS A 78 16.04 -9.91 4.24
N PRO A 79 16.94 -8.93 4.45
CA PRO A 79 18.32 -8.96 4.00
C PRO A 79 19.20 -9.78 4.95
N LEU A 80 18.77 -11.01 5.19
CA LEU A 80 19.41 -11.99 6.06
C LEU A 80 18.98 -13.40 5.62
N ALA A 81 19.92 -14.33 5.52
CA ALA A 81 19.64 -15.72 5.19
C ALA A 81 18.58 -16.32 6.13
N ASP A 82 17.63 -17.08 5.56
CA ASP A 82 16.46 -17.56 6.31
C ASP A 82 16.84 -18.56 7.42
N ASP A 83 17.84 -19.41 7.19
CA ASP A 83 18.31 -20.38 8.18
C ASP A 83 19.04 -19.69 9.35
N LEU A 84 19.87 -18.69 9.06
CA LEU A 84 20.47 -17.82 10.07
C LEU A 84 19.40 -17.07 10.85
N ALA A 85 18.46 -16.43 10.17
CA ALA A 85 17.39 -15.67 10.81
C ALA A 85 16.53 -16.55 11.73
N THR A 86 16.20 -17.77 11.29
CA THR A 86 15.47 -18.76 12.10
C THR A 86 16.23 -19.08 13.40
N LEU A 87 17.54 -19.31 13.30
CA LEU A 87 18.39 -19.57 14.46
C LEU A 87 18.40 -18.37 15.42
N LEU A 88 18.60 -17.15 14.90
CA LEU A 88 18.62 -15.93 15.70
C LEU A 88 17.27 -15.62 16.35
N ALA A 89 16.16 -15.87 15.65
CA ALA A 89 14.80 -15.72 16.19
C ALA A 89 14.56 -16.65 17.38
N GLY A 90 14.95 -17.93 17.24
CA GLY A 90 14.84 -18.91 18.33
C GLY A 90 15.69 -18.56 19.55
N GLN A 91 16.86 -17.94 19.35
CA GLN A 91 17.70 -17.44 20.43
C GLN A 91 17.09 -16.21 21.11
N MET A 92 16.68 -15.21 20.34
CA MET A 92 16.10 -13.97 20.85
C MET A 92 14.80 -14.21 21.62
N ALA A 93 13.98 -15.19 21.20
CA ALA A 93 12.76 -15.58 21.89
C ALA A 93 13.01 -16.22 23.28
N ARG A 94 14.15 -16.88 23.48
CA ARG A 94 14.51 -17.53 24.75
C ARG A 94 15.28 -16.60 25.67
N THR A 95 16.21 -15.83 25.11
CA THR A 95 17.10 -14.96 25.85
C THR A 95 17.17 -13.62 25.11
N PRO A 96 16.31 -12.66 25.48
CA PRO A 96 16.30 -11.35 24.87
C PRO A 96 17.65 -10.66 25.04
N GLY A 97 18.26 -10.25 23.93
CA GLY A 97 19.57 -9.62 23.89
C GLY A 97 20.48 -10.22 22.83
N ILE A 98 21.58 -9.53 22.57
CA ILE A 98 22.60 -9.93 21.60
C ILE A 98 23.95 -10.09 22.31
N ARG A 99 24.86 -10.87 21.73
CA ARG A 99 26.24 -11.05 22.23
C ARG A 99 26.36 -11.73 23.60
N SER A 100 25.37 -12.50 24.03
CA SER A 100 25.55 -13.44 25.14
C SER A 100 26.55 -14.56 24.76
N GLU A 101 27.09 -15.27 25.75
CA GLU A 101 27.94 -16.45 25.47
C GLU A 101 27.19 -17.50 24.66
N GLU A 102 25.91 -17.72 24.97
CA GLU A 102 25.05 -18.65 24.25
C GLU A 102 24.82 -18.20 22.80
N TRP A 103 24.53 -16.91 22.58
CA TRP A 103 24.42 -16.31 21.25
C TRP A 103 25.68 -16.56 20.43
N THR A 104 26.84 -16.24 21.00
CA THR A 104 28.14 -16.34 20.32
C THR A 104 28.45 -17.78 19.94
N ARG A 105 28.18 -18.73 20.85
CA ARG A 105 28.38 -20.17 20.61
C ARG A 105 27.48 -20.70 19.49
N ASN A 106 26.21 -20.27 19.46
CA ASN A 106 25.25 -20.73 18.46
C ASN A 106 25.55 -20.15 17.07
N VAL A 107 25.95 -18.89 16.99
CA VAL A 107 26.43 -18.27 15.74
C VAL A 107 27.69 -18.96 15.23
N PHE A 108 28.67 -19.23 16.11
CA PHE A 108 29.89 -19.95 15.74
C PHE A 108 29.57 -21.32 15.14
N ARG A 109 28.74 -22.12 15.85
CA ARG A 109 28.30 -23.44 15.39
C ARG A 109 27.57 -23.38 14.05
N TYR A 110 26.70 -22.39 13.85
CA TYR A 110 25.98 -22.21 12.59
C TYR A 110 26.96 -22.01 11.43
N PHE A 111 27.96 -21.14 11.59
CA PHE A 111 28.93 -20.90 10.52
C PHE A 111 29.86 -22.08 10.27
N ASP A 112 30.25 -22.84 11.29
CA ASP A 112 30.99 -24.10 11.10
C ASP A 112 30.18 -25.08 10.23
N GLN A 113 28.90 -25.29 10.56
CA GLN A 113 28.00 -26.15 9.80
C GLN A 113 27.74 -25.62 8.38
N LEU A 114 27.64 -24.31 8.21
CA LEU A 114 27.47 -23.68 6.91
C LEU A 114 28.70 -23.89 6.01
N ASN A 115 29.90 -23.78 6.58
CA ASN A 115 31.16 -24.05 5.88
C ASN A 115 31.27 -25.52 5.47
N GLU A 116 30.88 -26.45 6.35
CA GLU A 116 30.82 -27.88 6.03
C GLU A 116 29.84 -28.15 4.88
N ARG A 117 28.65 -27.56 4.91
CA ARG A 117 27.65 -27.69 3.82
C ARG A 117 28.16 -27.14 2.50
N ALA A 118 28.80 -25.97 2.51
CA ALA A 118 29.34 -25.35 1.30
C ALA A 118 30.49 -26.13 0.66
N ALA A 119 31.15 -27.03 1.41
CA ALA A 119 32.13 -27.94 0.83
C ALA A 119 31.51 -28.95 -0.15
N TYR A 120 30.21 -29.24 0.00
CA TYR A 120 29.48 -30.22 -0.82
C TYR A 120 28.39 -29.59 -1.69
N ASP A 121 27.88 -28.41 -1.34
CA ASP A 121 26.86 -27.67 -2.07
C ASP A 121 27.38 -26.30 -2.54
N ARG A 122 27.63 -26.17 -3.85
CA ARG A 122 28.17 -24.94 -4.47
C ARG A 122 27.15 -23.81 -4.55
N SER A 123 25.86 -24.07 -4.28
CA SER A 123 24.83 -23.02 -4.23
C SER A 123 24.88 -22.21 -2.93
N VAL A 124 25.52 -22.75 -1.90
CA VAL A 124 25.70 -22.09 -0.60
C VAL A 124 26.94 -21.20 -0.68
N ASP A 125 26.78 -19.91 -0.39
CA ASP A 125 27.87 -18.96 -0.21
C ASP A 125 28.00 -18.55 1.27
N PRO A 126 28.88 -19.20 2.05
CA PRO A 126 29.09 -18.86 3.46
C PRO A 126 29.61 -17.44 3.67
N ARG A 127 30.32 -16.87 2.68
CA ARG A 127 30.87 -15.52 2.80
C ARG A 127 29.76 -14.50 2.71
N ALA A 128 28.85 -14.65 1.74
CA ALA A 128 27.68 -13.78 1.62
C ALA A 128 26.82 -13.79 2.90
N VAL A 129 26.57 -14.96 3.49
CA VAL A 129 25.80 -15.06 4.75
C VAL A 129 26.55 -14.43 5.93
N ARG A 130 27.88 -14.58 5.97
CA ARG A 130 28.72 -13.93 6.98
C ARG A 130 28.68 -12.42 6.87
N ASP A 131 28.83 -11.88 5.66
CA ASP A 131 28.76 -10.44 5.41
C ASP A 131 27.42 -9.85 5.86
N GLN A 132 26.31 -10.56 5.62
CA GLN A 132 24.98 -10.17 6.13
C GLN A 132 24.96 -10.12 7.67
N TYR A 133 25.49 -11.14 8.34
CA TYR A 133 25.54 -11.19 9.80
C TYR A 133 26.37 -10.04 10.37
N GLU A 134 27.58 -9.85 9.84
CA GLU A 134 28.52 -8.81 10.30
C GLU A 134 27.92 -7.41 10.11
N PHE A 135 27.28 -7.17 8.95
CA PHE A 135 26.64 -5.90 8.64
C PHE A 135 25.58 -5.50 9.68
N TRP A 136 24.73 -6.44 10.13
CA TRP A 136 23.63 -6.15 11.06
C TRP A 136 24.03 -6.27 12.53
N PHE A 137 24.76 -7.33 12.91
CA PHE A 137 24.96 -7.70 14.31
C PHE A 137 26.32 -7.28 14.87
N GLU A 138 27.32 -7.03 14.03
CA GLU A 138 28.67 -6.63 14.45
C GLU A 138 28.97 -5.14 14.28
N ARG A 139 28.06 -4.38 13.66
CA ARG A 139 28.21 -2.94 13.47
C ARG A 139 28.38 -2.14 14.77
N GLN A 140 29.03 -0.99 14.64
CA GLN A 140 29.10 0.02 15.68
C GLN A 140 27.68 0.52 16.01
N ARG A 141 27.42 0.66 17.31
CA ARG A 141 26.18 1.18 17.86
C ARG A 141 26.43 2.45 18.65
N TYR A 142 25.41 3.28 18.72
CA TYR A 142 25.44 4.61 19.31
C TYR A 142 24.47 4.65 20.48
N PRO A 143 24.84 5.26 21.62
CA PRO A 143 23.91 5.42 22.74
C PRO A 143 22.61 6.07 22.28
N VAL A 144 21.47 5.50 22.70
CA VAL A 144 20.13 5.93 22.26
C VAL A 144 19.81 7.38 22.64
N ASP A 145 20.45 7.90 23.68
CA ASP A 145 20.35 9.28 24.17
C ASP A 145 21.32 10.25 23.46
N GLN A 146 22.12 9.76 22.51
CA GLN A 146 23.08 10.53 21.73
C GLN A 146 22.68 10.56 20.24
N THR A 147 23.61 10.99 19.40
CA THR A 147 23.45 11.10 17.96
C THR A 147 24.17 9.98 17.21
N VAL A 148 23.70 9.70 16.00
CA VAL A 148 24.36 8.84 15.03
C VAL A 148 24.87 9.68 13.85
N PRO A 149 26.10 9.45 13.35
CA PRO A 149 26.57 10.04 12.11
C PRO A 149 25.64 9.72 10.94
N LYS A 150 25.29 10.73 10.16
CA LYS A 150 24.42 10.60 8.97
C LYS A 150 24.93 9.57 7.96
N GLU A 151 26.24 9.40 7.85
CA GLU A 151 26.87 8.42 6.96
C GLU A 151 26.54 6.98 7.38
N GLU A 152 26.44 6.69 8.68
CA GLU A 152 26.07 5.37 9.20
C GLU A 152 24.63 5.02 8.89
N VAL A 153 23.74 6.01 8.97
CA VAL A 153 22.33 5.87 8.55
C VAL A 153 22.27 5.62 7.03
N SER A 154 23.00 6.41 6.25
CA SER A 154 23.06 6.31 4.79
C SER A 154 23.62 4.95 4.33
N ARG A 155 24.55 4.38 5.09
CA ARG A 155 25.10 3.03 4.84
C ARG A 155 24.03 1.94 4.96
N ILE A 156 23.14 2.02 5.95
CA ILE A 156 22.02 1.08 6.11
C ILE A 156 21.06 1.14 4.91
N PHE A 157 20.62 2.35 4.55
CA PHE A 157 19.63 2.48 3.48
C PHE A 157 20.21 2.14 2.10
N ARG A 158 21.48 2.46 1.83
CA ARG A 158 22.18 1.98 0.62
C ARG A 158 22.36 0.47 0.58
N TYR A 159 22.59 -0.18 1.71
CA TYR A 159 22.65 -1.64 1.78
C TYR A 159 21.28 -2.25 1.47
N LEU A 160 20.23 -1.75 2.12
CA LEU A 160 18.86 -2.20 1.93
C LEU A 160 18.38 -1.99 0.48
N GLN A 161 18.69 -0.85 -0.13
CA GLN A 161 18.40 -0.57 -1.53
C GLN A 161 19.04 -1.62 -2.45
N ARG A 162 20.35 -1.84 -2.33
CA ARG A 162 21.09 -2.79 -3.19
C ARG A 162 20.58 -4.21 -3.02
N TRP A 163 20.36 -4.63 -1.76
CA TRP A 163 19.80 -5.93 -1.48
C TRP A 163 18.40 -6.11 -2.09
N ALA A 164 17.53 -5.10 -2.00
CA ALA A 164 16.16 -5.21 -2.52
C ALA A 164 16.14 -5.37 -4.05
N VAL A 165 17.07 -4.72 -4.78
CA VAL A 165 17.24 -4.92 -6.23
C VAL A 165 17.74 -6.34 -6.52
N GLN A 166 18.79 -6.79 -5.83
CA GLN A 166 19.36 -8.14 -6.03
C GLN A 166 18.33 -9.24 -5.75
N ALA A 167 17.61 -9.13 -4.62
CA ALA A 167 16.58 -10.10 -4.24
C ALA A 167 15.39 -10.12 -5.22
N TYR A 168 15.12 -9.02 -5.92
CA TYR A 168 14.12 -8.98 -6.98
C TYR A 168 14.58 -9.74 -8.23
N ASP A 169 15.84 -9.54 -8.64
CA ASP A 169 16.42 -10.21 -9.82
C ASP A 169 16.55 -11.73 -9.62
N GLU A 170 16.83 -12.18 -8.39
CA GLU A 170 16.97 -13.60 -8.04
C GLU A 170 15.62 -14.34 -7.91
N ASP A 171 14.55 -13.64 -7.49
CA ASP A 171 13.25 -14.23 -7.23
C ASP A 171 12.11 -13.34 -7.76
N ASN A 172 11.85 -13.46 -9.07
CA ASN A 172 10.74 -12.79 -9.77
C ASN A 172 9.36 -13.03 -9.15
N SER A 173 9.20 -14.03 -8.26
CA SER A 173 7.92 -14.32 -7.59
C SER A 173 7.60 -13.35 -6.44
N ARG A 174 8.59 -12.65 -5.89
CA ARG A 174 8.42 -11.66 -4.79
C ARG A 174 7.86 -10.31 -5.25
N GLY A 175 7.69 -10.14 -6.56
CA GLY A 175 6.91 -9.07 -7.21
C GLY A 175 7.49 -7.66 -7.03
N ALA A 176 6.78 -6.65 -7.54
CA ALA A 176 7.20 -5.24 -7.52
C ALA A 176 7.37 -4.64 -6.10
N SER A 177 7.06 -5.39 -5.04
CA SER A 177 7.20 -4.96 -3.64
C SER A 177 8.64 -4.68 -3.21
N LEU A 178 9.61 -5.40 -3.77
CA LEU A 178 11.05 -5.21 -3.53
C LEU A 178 11.59 -3.98 -4.28
N LEU A 179 11.12 -3.75 -5.51
CA LEU A 179 11.44 -2.51 -6.24
C LEU A 179 10.93 -1.28 -5.50
N VAL A 180 9.72 -1.35 -4.93
CA VAL A 180 9.21 -0.27 -4.07
C VAL A 180 10.14 -0.04 -2.88
N LEU A 181 10.53 -1.11 -2.20
CA LEU A 181 11.43 -1.02 -1.04
C LEU A 181 12.76 -0.36 -1.42
N SER A 182 13.35 -0.74 -2.56
CA SER A 182 14.55 -0.12 -3.11
C SER A 182 14.36 1.39 -3.31
N GLU A 183 13.28 1.80 -3.98
CA GLU A 183 12.99 3.22 -4.22
C GLU A 183 12.76 4.01 -2.93
N GLN A 184 12.09 3.43 -1.93
CA GLN A 184 11.91 4.09 -0.64
C GLN A 184 13.22 4.21 0.14
N ALA A 185 14.05 3.16 0.14
CA ALA A 185 15.38 3.21 0.76
C ALA A 185 16.28 4.26 0.10
N LYS A 186 16.22 4.36 -1.24
CA LYS A 186 16.93 5.39 -2.02
C LYS A 186 16.47 6.79 -1.63
N ARG A 187 15.16 7.05 -1.54
CA ARG A 187 14.62 8.36 -1.12
C ARG A 187 15.06 8.77 0.27
N ILE A 188 15.15 7.83 1.22
CA ILE A 188 15.69 8.13 2.55
C ILE A 188 17.16 8.55 2.43
N GLY A 189 17.96 7.85 1.63
CA GLY A 189 19.34 8.24 1.33
C GLY A 189 19.44 9.65 0.75
N GLU A 190 18.62 9.98 -0.25
CA GLU A 190 18.57 11.31 -0.87
C GLU A 190 18.19 12.39 0.14
N ILE A 191 17.20 12.15 1.02
CA ILE A 191 16.83 13.08 2.08
C ILE A 191 18.02 13.30 3.03
N LEU A 192 18.68 12.23 3.46
CA LEU A 192 19.84 12.33 4.34
C LEU A 192 20.93 13.19 3.69
N GLU A 193 21.22 13.03 2.40
CA GLU A 193 22.19 13.87 1.69
C GLU A 193 21.83 15.36 1.74
N THR A 194 20.53 15.71 1.68
CA THR A 194 20.07 17.10 1.74
C THR A 194 20.06 17.74 3.14
N LEU A 195 20.11 16.94 4.22
CA LEU A 195 20.10 17.47 5.58
C LEU A 195 21.42 18.21 5.90
N PRO A 196 21.36 19.44 6.42
CA PRO A 196 22.55 20.20 6.79
C PRO A 196 23.26 19.61 8.03
N GLU A 197 22.53 18.96 8.92
CA GLU A 197 23.08 18.35 10.13
C GLU A 197 23.92 17.11 9.79
N PRO A 198 25.15 16.98 10.33
CA PRO A 198 26.02 15.83 10.09
C PRO A 198 25.65 14.60 10.93
N GLU A 199 24.85 14.77 11.96
CA GLU A 199 24.43 13.73 12.90
C GLU A 199 22.94 13.84 13.20
N LEU A 200 22.33 12.73 13.61
CA LEU A 200 20.89 12.62 13.84
C LEU A 200 20.60 12.00 15.20
N THR A 201 19.60 12.52 15.90
CA THR A 201 19.01 11.84 17.06
C THR A 201 18.10 10.70 16.61
N GLN A 202 17.75 9.80 17.54
CA GLN A 202 16.78 8.73 17.28
C GLN A 202 15.44 9.26 16.77
N LEU A 203 14.94 10.33 17.39
CA LEU A 203 13.64 10.92 17.04
C LEU A 203 13.64 11.55 15.64
N GLU A 204 14.72 12.22 15.25
CA GLU A 204 14.87 12.78 13.91
C GLU A 204 14.91 11.68 12.85
N LEU A 205 15.66 10.61 13.11
CA LEU A 205 15.71 9.46 12.22
C LEU A 205 14.33 8.78 12.08
N GLU A 206 13.62 8.55 13.19
CA GLU A 206 12.28 7.99 13.15
C GLU A 206 11.29 8.88 12.37
N ARG A 207 11.40 10.20 12.50
CA ARG A 207 10.59 11.15 11.72
C ARG A 207 10.88 11.07 10.23
N ILE A 208 12.16 11.05 9.83
CA ILE A 208 12.56 10.93 8.42
C ILE A 208 12.00 9.64 7.81
N VAL A 209 12.17 8.50 8.50
CA VAL A 209 11.65 7.22 8.03
C VAL A 209 10.13 7.24 7.95
N ARG A 210 9.44 7.86 8.92
CA ARG A 210 7.98 7.98 8.92
C ARG A 210 7.45 8.84 7.77
N THR A 211 8.14 9.92 7.39
CA THR A 211 7.74 10.78 6.26
C THR A 211 7.82 10.04 4.93
N ILE A 212 8.84 9.21 4.72
CA ILE A 212 8.95 8.38 3.51
C ILE A 212 7.98 7.20 3.51
N TYR A 213 7.50 6.78 4.69
CA TYR A 213 6.50 5.71 4.82
C TYR A 213 5.11 6.11 4.25
N GLU A 214 4.91 7.35 3.78
CA GLU A 214 3.71 7.71 3.03
C GLU A 214 3.66 6.93 1.70
N PRO A 215 2.50 6.34 1.34
CA PRO A 215 2.41 5.42 0.22
C PRO A 215 2.71 6.15 -1.10
N SER A 216 3.91 5.96 -1.66
CA SER A 216 4.18 6.38 -3.03
C SER A 216 3.35 5.49 -3.98
N PRO A 217 2.54 6.08 -4.88
CA PRO A 217 1.81 5.31 -5.87
C PRO A 217 2.80 4.57 -6.77
N VAL A 218 2.64 3.25 -6.91
CA VAL A 218 3.46 2.44 -7.83
C VAL A 218 2.56 1.81 -8.89
N VAL A 219 3.01 1.89 -10.14
CA VAL A 219 2.39 1.23 -11.28
C VAL A 219 2.91 -0.21 -11.30
N PHE A 220 2.03 -1.17 -11.05
CA PHE A 220 2.38 -2.60 -11.06
C PHE A 220 2.23 -3.23 -12.44
N GLN A 221 1.29 -2.71 -13.24
CA GLN A 221 1.01 -3.11 -14.61
C GLN A 221 0.68 -1.84 -15.38
N GLU A 222 1.14 -1.75 -16.63
CA GLU A 222 0.81 -0.62 -17.49
C GLU A 222 -0.64 -0.73 -18.00
N ALA A 223 -1.22 0.40 -18.39
CA ALA A 223 -2.53 0.39 -19.02
C ALA A 223 -2.46 -0.30 -20.39
N GLU A 224 -3.36 -1.26 -20.62
CA GLU A 224 -3.37 -2.06 -21.84
C GLU A 224 -4.36 -1.51 -22.87
N LEU A 225 -4.08 -1.74 -24.16
CA LEU A 225 -4.97 -1.29 -25.23
C LEU A 225 -6.39 -1.85 -25.05
N GLY A 226 -7.39 -0.98 -25.08
CA GLY A 226 -8.78 -1.37 -24.91
C GLY A 226 -9.23 -1.51 -23.45
N HIS A 227 -8.50 -0.94 -22.49
CA HIS A 227 -8.96 -0.77 -21.12
C HIS A 227 -10.22 0.11 -21.01
N LEU A 228 -10.92 0.05 -19.87
CA LEU A 228 -12.05 0.96 -19.59
C LEU A 228 -11.51 2.35 -19.22
N SER A 229 -12.18 3.41 -19.67
CA SER A 229 -11.85 4.77 -19.25
C SER A 229 -12.20 4.95 -17.77
N TYR A 230 -11.37 5.65 -17.00
CA TYR A 230 -11.64 5.89 -15.60
C TYR A 230 -11.15 7.26 -15.11
N VAL A 231 -11.70 7.71 -13.98
CA VAL A 231 -11.28 8.91 -13.25
C VAL A 231 -11.26 8.60 -11.74
N TYR A 232 -10.36 9.24 -10.99
CA TYR A 232 -10.28 9.03 -9.53
C TYR A 232 -11.16 9.97 -8.72
N HIS A 233 -11.54 11.12 -9.29
CA HIS A 233 -12.27 12.16 -8.58
C HIS A 233 -13.45 12.61 -9.46
N PRO A 234 -14.64 12.89 -8.89
CA PRO A 234 -15.79 13.35 -9.67
C PRO A 234 -15.47 14.54 -10.59
N GLY A 235 -14.70 15.51 -10.11
CA GLY A 235 -14.23 16.66 -10.90
C GLY A 235 -13.31 16.31 -12.09
N GLY A 236 -12.85 15.07 -12.21
CA GLY A 236 -12.17 14.59 -13.42
C GLY A 236 -13.11 14.32 -14.59
N LEU A 237 -14.43 14.27 -14.35
CA LEU A 237 -15.44 14.22 -15.40
C LEU A 237 -15.60 15.62 -16.01
N THR A 238 -14.90 15.88 -17.11
CA THR A 238 -14.89 17.19 -17.79
C THR A 238 -15.97 17.34 -18.86
N ARG A 239 -16.69 16.27 -19.19
CA ARG A 239 -17.75 16.22 -20.20
C ARG A 239 -18.79 15.16 -19.84
N SER A 240 -19.96 15.24 -20.46
CA SER A 240 -20.97 14.20 -20.31
C SER A 240 -20.47 12.84 -20.82
N VAL A 241 -20.95 11.78 -20.19
CA VAL A 241 -20.66 10.39 -20.53
C VAL A 241 -21.98 9.63 -20.68
N ASP A 242 -22.06 8.70 -21.61
CA ASP A 242 -23.31 7.96 -21.83
C ASP A 242 -23.60 7.03 -20.65
N ARG A 243 -22.56 6.33 -20.18
CA ARG A 243 -22.65 5.38 -19.06
C ARG A 243 -21.53 5.61 -18.06
N LEU A 244 -21.89 5.64 -16.78
CA LEU A 244 -20.98 5.79 -15.66
C LEU A 244 -21.10 4.59 -14.73
N LEU A 245 -19.96 4.07 -14.27
CA LEU A 245 -19.90 3.14 -13.15
C LEU A 245 -19.20 3.83 -11.98
N TRP A 246 -19.88 3.99 -10.86
CA TRP A 246 -19.30 4.52 -9.63
C TRP A 246 -18.92 3.36 -8.71
N TRP A 247 -17.62 3.09 -8.63
CA TRP A 247 -17.05 2.08 -7.76
C TRP A 247 -16.93 2.60 -6.32
N ASN A 248 -17.21 1.77 -5.33
CA ASN A 248 -17.23 2.16 -3.92
C ASN A 248 -18.09 3.41 -3.68
N PHE A 249 -19.39 3.33 -4.01
CA PHE A 249 -20.38 4.36 -3.69
C PHE A 249 -20.70 4.37 -2.20
N VAL A 250 -19.70 4.70 -1.40
CA VAL A 250 -19.72 4.72 0.06
C VAL A 250 -19.39 6.11 0.59
N GLN A 251 -19.68 6.36 1.85
CA GLN A 251 -19.27 7.57 2.53
C GLN A 251 -17.74 7.62 2.66
N ASN A 252 -17.11 8.51 1.89
CA ASN A 252 -15.67 8.75 1.91
C ASN A 252 -15.40 10.25 1.87
N GLU A 253 -15.77 10.95 2.95
CA GLU A 253 -15.59 12.39 3.06
C GLU A 253 -14.33 12.73 3.85
N PRO A 254 -13.59 13.77 3.43
CA PRO A 254 -12.50 14.28 4.23
C PRO A 254 -13.03 14.73 5.60
N VAL A 255 -12.28 14.43 6.66
CA VAL A 255 -12.58 14.95 8.00
C VAL A 255 -12.67 16.46 7.91
N TYR A 256 -13.69 17.05 8.53
CA TYR A 256 -13.89 18.49 8.60
C TYR A 256 -12.56 19.20 8.88
N PHE A 257 -12.19 20.14 8.01
CA PHE A 257 -10.90 20.83 8.09
C PHE A 257 -11.10 22.31 8.42
N PHE A 258 -10.19 22.82 9.24
CA PHE A 258 -10.11 24.24 9.53
C PHE A 258 -9.32 24.98 8.46
N SER A 259 -9.42 26.31 8.45
CA SER A 259 -8.53 27.15 7.63
C SER A 259 -7.07 26.80 7.97
N ARG A 260 -6.26 26.60 6.92
CA ARG A 260 -4.81 26.42 7.08
C ARG A 260 -4.07 27.71 7.42
N TRP A 261 -4.77 28.84 7.34
CA TRP A 261 -4.24 30.19 7.55
C TRP A 261 -4.92 30.86 8.73
N TYR A 262 -4.13 31.53 9.56
CA TYR A 262 -4.63 32.44 10.57
C TYR A 262 -5.24 33.69 9.92
N ARG A 263 -6.11 34.37 10.67
CA ARG A 263 -6.79 35.57 10.18
C ARG A 263 -5.83 36.67 9.73
N GLN A 264 -4.74 36.89 10.48
CA GLN A 264 -3.71 37.87 10.11
C GLN A 264 -2.99 37.53 8.80
N GLU A 265 -2.84 36.24 8.49
CA GLU A 265 -2.23 35.79 7.24
C GLU A 265 -3.19 35.98 6.06
N LEU A 266 -4.47 35.67 6.25
CA LEU A 266 -5.52 35.95 5.27
C LEU A 266 -5.62 37.45 4.95
N ASP A 267 -5.57 38.31 5.96
CA ASP A 267 -5.61 39.77 5.78
C ASP A 267 -4.41 40.26 4.94
N ARG A 268 -3.22 39.70 5.18
CA ARG A 268 -2.02 40.01 4.37
C ARG A 268 -2.10 39.48 2.94
N LEU A 269 -2.60 38.26 2.76
CA LEU A 269 -2.78 37.68 1.43
C LEU A 269 -3.79 38.49 0.62
N GLN A 270 -4.89 38.91 1.25
CA GLN A 270 -5.88 39.77 0.61
C GLN A 270 -5.31 41.13 0.21
N GLN A 271 -4.44 41.73 1.04
CA GLN A 271 -3.73 42.96 0.67
C GLN A 271 -2.80 42.78 -0.53
N ALA A 272 -2.31 41.55 -0.76
CA ALA A 272 -1.48 41.18 -1.91
C ALA A 272 -2.30 40.64 -3.11
N ASP A 273 -3.63 40.81 -3.10
CA ASP A 273 -4.57 40.28 -4.11
C ASP A 273 -4.51 38.74 -4.27
N ALA A 274 -4.10 38.05 -3.21
CA ALA A 274 -4.10 36.60 -3.11
C ALA A 274 -5.29 36.14 -2.25
N CYS A 275 -6.23 35.43 -2.87
CA CYS A 275 -7.44 34.94 -2.23
C CYS A 275 -7.40 33.40 -2.11
N PRO A 276 -6.82 32.83 -1.05
CA PRO A 276 -6.85 31.38 -0.85
C PRO A 276 -8.28 30.89 -0.63
N ASP A 277 -8.57 29.66 -1.06
CA ASP A 277 -9.89 29.04 -0.87
C ASP A 277 -10.25 28.96 0.63
N PRO A 278 -11.33 29.61 1.08
CA PRO A 278 -11.81 29.43 2.44
C PRO A 278 -12.42 28.02 2.61
N PRO A 279 -12.48 27.49 3.86
CA PRO A 279 -13.12 26.20 4.13
C PRO A 279 -14.55 26.08 3.58
N GLN A 280 -15.32 27.16 3.61
CA GLN A 280 -16.67 27.20 3.05
C GLN A 280 -16.70 26.91 1.55
N LEU A 281 -15.85 27.59 0.76
CA LEU A 281 -15.81 27.39 -0.69
C LEU A 281 -15.38 25.97 -1.06
N ALA A 282 -14.45 25.40 -0.28
CA ALA A 282 -14.03 24.03 -0.47
C ALA A 282 -15.14 23.02 -0.11
N ASN A 283 -15.96 23.29 0.92
CA ASN A 283 -17.16 22.50 1.24
C ASN A 283 -18.23 22.61 0.14
N ASP A 284 -18.52 23.82 -0.34
CA ASP A 284 -19.49 24.04 -1.43
C ASP A 284 -19.05 23.29 -2.70
N ARG A 285 -17.75 23.31 -3.00
CA ARG A 285 -17.16 22.55 -4.09
C ARG A 285 -17.28 21.04 -3.87
N LEU A 286 -17.08 20.54 -2.66
CA LEU A 286 -17.29 19.12 -2.35
C LEU A 286 -18.75 18.72 -2.59
N GLN A 287 -19.72 19.53 -2.17
CA GLN A 287 -21.15 19.28 -2.42
C GLN A 287 -21.46 19.26 -3.92
N TRP A 288 -20.93 20.22 -4.68
CA TRP A 288 -21.07 20.24 -6.14
C TRP A 288 -20.51 18.97 -6.79
N TYR A 289 -19.32 18.54 -6.37
CA TYR A 289 -18.69 17.32 -6.88
C TYR A 289 -19.47 16.03 -6.58
N ARG A 290 -20.30 15.99 -5.53
CA ARG A 290 -21.15 14.82 -5.25
C ARG A 290 -22.18 14.59 -6.34
N ALA A 291 -22.85 15.66 -6.79
CA ALA A 291 -23.92 15.58 -7.78
C ALA A 291 -23.38 15.44 -9.22
N LEU A 292 -22.16 15.91 -9.47
CA LEU A 292 -21.57 15.98 -10.81
C LEU A 292 -21.62 14.66 -11.60
N PRO A 293 -21.33 13.47 -11.03
CA PRO A 293 -21.39 12.22 -11.77
C PRO A 293 -22.79 11.89 -12.29
N PHE A 294 -23.84 12.24 -11.54
CA PHE A 294 -25.24 12.07 -11.98
C PHE A 294 -25.64 13.10 -13.04
N LEU A 295 -25.19 14.35 -12.90
CA LEU A 295 -25.48 15.42 -13.87
C LEU A 295 -24.80 15.22 -15.23
N LEU A 296 -23.66 14.54 -15.25
CA LEU A 296 -22.89 14.30 -16.47
C LEU A 296 -23.21 12.95 -17.14
N ALA A 297 -23.88 12.02 -16.44
CA ALA A 297 -24.32 10.77 -17.03
C ALA A 297 -25.61 10.96 -17.84
N ARG A 298 -25.65 10.46 -19.09
CA ARG A 298 -26.79 10.67 -20.00
C ARG A 298 -27.78 9.52 -20.04
N GLU A 299 -27.29 8.28 -20.07
CA GLU A 299 -28.13 7.09 -20.23
C GLU A 299 -28.24 6.29 -18.94
N GLN A 300 -27.09 6.03 -18.28
CA GLN A 300 -27.04 5.09 -17.18
C GLN A 300 -25.95 5.41 -16.16
N VAL A 301 -26.31 5.32 -14.88
CA VAL A 301 -25.37 5.30 -13.75
C VAL A 301 -25.52 3.96 -13.05
N VAL A 302 -24.41 3.25 -12.88
CA VAL A 302 -24.34 2.01 -12.08
C VAL A 302 -23.56 2.30 -10.81
N LEU A 303 -24.20 2.12 -9.66
CA LEU A 303 -23.61 2.35 -8.34
C LEU A 303 -23.19 1.00 -7.75
N VAL A 304 -21.93 0.88 -7.33
CA VAL A 304 -21.43 -0.30 -6.64
C VAL A 304 -21.25 0.02 -5.17
N ILE A 305 -22.10 -0.56 -4.32
CA ILE A 305 -22.12 -0.34 -2.88
C ILE A 305 -21.61 -1.62 -2.21
N PRO A 306 -20.35 -1.68 -1.78
CA PRO A 306 -19.88 -2.78 -0.95
C PRO A 306 -20.54 -2.74 0.44
N GLU A 307 -20.69 -3.90 1.09
CA GLU A 307 -21.09 -3.97 2.50
C GLU A 307 -19.91 -3.76 3.44
N GLN A 308 -18.72 -4.20 3.01
CA GLN A 308 -17.49 -4.11 3.77
C GLN A 308 -16.33 -3.60 2.91
N LEU A 309 -15.52 -2.72 3.48
CA LEU A 309 -14.24 -2.29 2.94
C LEU A 309 -13.19 -2.39 4.04
N TYR A 310 -12.02 -2.96 3.71
CA TYR A 310 -10.91 -3.14 4.65
C TYR A 310 -11.27 -3.85 5.97
N GLY A 311 -12.29 -4.71 5.95
CA GLY A 311 -12.79 -5.45 7.12
C GLY A 311 -13.75 -4.66 8.00
N GLU A 312 -14.11 -3.44 7.61
CA GLU A 312 -15.09 -2.60 8.31
C GLU A 312 -16.38 -2.50 7.50
N ASN A 313 -17.53 -2.45 8.19
CA ASN A 313 -18.81 -2.19 7.54
C ASN A 313 -18.85 -0.77 6.97
N THR A 314 -19.40 -0.62 5.78
CA THR A 314 -19.46 0.67 5.10
C THR A 314 -20.85 1.28 5.12
N ASN A 315 -20.89 2.61 5.29
CA ASN A 315 -22.10 3.37 5.03
C ASN A 315 -22.16 3.75 3.54
N PRO A 316 -23.34 3.70 2.90
CA PRO A 316 -23.52 4.22 1.55
C PRO A 316 -23.14 5.69 1.43
N HIS A 317 -22.83 6.13 0.21
CA HIS A 317 -22.53 7.52 -0.07
C HIS A 317 -23.72 8.44 0.34
N PRO A 318 -23.48 9.68 0.82
CA PRO A 318 -24.57 10.54 1.33
C PRO A 318 -25.72 10.81 0.36
N LEU A 319 -25.46 10.80 -0.94
CA LEU A 319 -26.51 10.92 -1.97
C LEU A 319 -27.43 9.70 -2.04
N PHE A 320 -27.12 8.59 -1.38
CA PHE A 320 -27.98 7.42 -1.37
C PHE A 320 -29.34 7.74 -0.74
N GLY A 321 -29.38 8.53 0.34
CA GLY A 321 -30.65 8.96 0.95
C GLY A 321 -31.49 9.85 0.01
N ASP A 322 -30.85 10.69 -0.80
CA ASP A 322 -31.54 11.49 -1.82
C ASP A 322 -32.11 10.60 -2.95
N LEU A 323 -31.39 9.53 -3.32
CA LEU A 323 -31.86 8.55 -4.29
C LEU A 323 -33.05 7.76 -3.72
N GLU A 324 -32.98 7.28 -2.48
CA GLU A 324 -34.09 6.61 -1.82
C GLU A 324 -35.34 7.49 -1.74
N ALA A 325 -35.17 8.79 -1.50
CA ALA A 325 -36.27 9.75 -1.51
C ALA A 325 -36.83 10.01 -2.92
N ALA A 326 -35.98 9.97 -3.95
CA ALA A 326 -36.37 10.22 -5.34
C ALA A 326 -37.06 9.02 -6.01
N PHE A 327 -36.74 7.79 -5.60
CA PHE A 327 -37.31 6.56 -6.17
C PHE A 327 -38.35 5.96 -5.22
N SER A 328 -39.58 5.75 -5.72
CA SER A 328 -40.66 5.15 -4.91
C SER A 328 -40.41 3.69 -4.51
N ASN A 329 -39.58 2.96 -5.28
CA ASN A 329 -39.21 1.58 -4.98
C ASN A 329 -37.76 1.28 -5.41
N PRO A 330 -36.74 1.66 -4.61
CA PRO A 330 -35.33 1.48 -4.97
C PRO A 330 -34.92 0.01 -5.12
N GLU A 331 -35.67 -0.94 -4.54
CA GLU A 331 -35.43 -2.38 -4.68
C GLU A 331 -35.56 -2.85 -6.14
N GLU A 332 -36.40 -2.18 -6.95
CA GLU A 332 -36.56 -2.52 -8.38
C GLU A 332 -35.32 -2.21 -9.23
N ILE A 333 -34.45 -1.33 -8.73
CA ILE A 333 -33.22 -0.92 -9.42
C ILE A 333 -31.96 -1.32 -8.65
N THR A 334 -32.12 -2.20 -7.65
CA THR A 334 -31.03 -2.69 -6.80
C THR A 334 -30.81 -4.18 -7.04
N LEU A 335 -29.54 -4.58 -7.15
CA LEU A 335 -29.14 -5.98 -7.21
C LEU A 335 -28.26 -6.31 -6.00
N ASP A 336 -28.83 -7.03 -5.05
CA ASP A 336 -28.07 -7.71 -4.02
C ASP A 336 -27.35 -8.92 -4.66
N LEU A 337 -26.02 -8.96 -4.59
CA LEU A 337 -25.23 -10.04 -5.19
C LEU A 337 -25.36 -11.38 -4.43
N GLU A 338 -25.62 -11.34 -3.12
CA GLU A 338 -25.85 -12.51 -2.27
C GLU A 338 -27.25 -13.11 -2.43
N GLN A 339 -28.21 -12.30 -2.86
CA GLN A 339 -29.60 -12.71 -3.11
C GLN A 339 -30.00 -12.73 -4.61
N ALA A 340 -29.10 -12.28 -5.50
CA ALA A 340 -29.29 -12.22 -6.94
C ALA A 340 -29.92 -13.49 -7.53
N SER A 341 -31.19 -13.38 -7.89
CA SER A 341 -31.89 -14.32 -8.77
C SER A 341 -31.68 -13.94 -10.24
N LYS A 342 -31.69 -14.93 -11.14
CA LYS A 342 -31.64 -14.71 -12.60
C LYS A 342 -32.82 -13.89 -13.12
N ASP A 343 -33.88 -13.75 -12.33
CA ASP A 343 -35.15 -13.15 -12.72
C ASP A 343 -35.38 -11.77 -12.07
N GLY A 344 -34.34 -11.16 -11.48
CA GLY A 344 -34.43 -9.83 -10.89
C GLY A 344 -34.69 -8.72 -11.93
N PRO A 345 -35.20 -7.55 -11.52
CA PRO A 345 -35.60 -6.47 -12.43
C PRO A 345 -34.45 -5.93 -13.30
N LEU A 346 -33.20 -6.04 -12.83
CA LEU A 346 -32.01 -5.66 -13.59
C LEU A 346 -31.52 -6.74 -14.59
N ALA A 347 -32.07 -7.96 -14.59
CA ALA A 347 -31.69 -9.07 -15.48
C ALA A 347 -31.93 -8.83 -16.97
N ARG A 348 -32.71 -7.81 -17.30
CA ARG A 348 -32.89 -7.35 -18.68
C ARG A 348 -31.73 -6.49 -19.19
N LEU A 349 -30.94 -5.91 -18.28
CA LEU A 349 -29.89 -4.96 -18.62
C LEU A 349 -28.55 -5.63 -18.87
N PHE A 350 -28.26 -6.75 -18.19
CA PHE A 350 -26.97 -7.42 -18.28
C PHE A 350 -27.09 -8.94 -18.34
N GLN A 351 -26.16 -9.56 -19.08
CA GLN A 351 -25.88 -10.98 -18.96
C GLN A 351 -25.08 -11.25 -17.68
N TYR A 352 -25.77 -11.68 -16.62
CA TYR A 352 -25.13 -11.86 -15.32
C TYR A 352 -24.18 -13.07 -15.26
N PRO A 353 -23.10 -12.98 -14.48
CA PRO A 353 -22.29 -14.13 -14.13
C PRO A 353 -23.11 -15.19 -13.37
N PRO A 354 -22.99 -16.48 -13.72
CA PRO A 354 -23.65 -17.53 -12.97
C PRO A 354 -22.98 -17.71 -11.60
N ARG A 355 -23.78 -18.01 -10.57
CA ARG A 355 -23.24 -18.49 -9.30
C ARG A 355 -22.54 -19.83 -9.53
N LYS A 356 -21.32 -19.93 -9.00
CA LYS A 356 -20.58 -21.18 -8.91
C LYS A 356 -20.33 -21.44 -7.44
N GLU A 357 -20.73 -22.60 -6.94
CA GLU A 357 -20.26 -23.06 -5.65
C GLU A 357 -18.76 -23.30 -5.75
N LEU A 358 -17.99 -22.61 -4.90
CA LEU A 358 -16.59 -22.88 -4.74
C LEU A 358 -16.44 -24.05 -3.77
N PRO A 359 -15.60 -25.06 -4.06
CA PRO A 359 -15.35 -26.15 -3.14
C PRO A 359 -14.79 -25.57 -1.83
N PHE A 360 -15.41 -25.94 -0.71
CA PHE A 360 -14.95 -25.53 0.62
C PHE A 360 -13.57 -26.16 0.88
N VAL A 361 -12.52 -25.35 0.83
CA VAL A 361 -11.18 -25.79 1.23
C VAL A 361 -11.04 -25.48 2.72
N ARG A 362 -11.05 -26.51 3.57
CA ARG A 362 -10.56 -26.35 4.95
C ARG A 362 -9.08 -26.02 4.87
N LEU A 363 -8.73 -24.78 5.14
CA LEU A 363 -7.37 -24.42 5.51
C LEU A 363 -7.13 -25.10 6.87
N GLY A 364 -6.32 -26.16 6.84
CA GLY A 364 -5.95 -26.95 8.02
C GLY A 364 -4.93 -26.27 8.89
#